data_AF-A0A6J0LEY9-F1
#
_entry.id   AF-A0A6J0LEY9-F1
#
_cell.length_a   1.000
_cell.length_b   1.000
_cell.length_c   1.000
_cell.angle_alpha   90.00
_cell.angle_beta   90.00
_cell.angle_gamma   90.00
#
_symmetry.space_group_name_H-M   'P 1'
#
loop_
_entity.id
_entity.type
_entity.pdbx_description
1 polymer ?
#
loop_
_entity_poly.entity_id
_entity_poly.type
_entity_poly.pdbx_seq_one_letter_code
_entity_poly.pdbx_strand_id
1 'polypeptide(L)'
;MSNPITAALSSTTGDITITSGLGRARSGGIPRNCSCGERIVELISKSRPNPYGRYYRCLYAASLRLENDDHVFKWVDEAFTDEIRQLHNQVRILEEEVILLKATIRSERPTLMPKISGGCVPAIVGISVVVVVVAGIMMYK
;
A
#
# COMPACT_ATOMS: atom_id res chain seq x y z
N MET A 1 49.20 -8.14 -23.09
CA MET A 1 49.04 -7.02 -22.14
C MET A 1 48.33 -7.57 -20.91
N SER A 2 48.85 -7.22 -19.74
CA SER A 2 48.66 -7.77 -18.40
C SER A 2 47.27 -7.56 -17.75
N ASN A 3 46.82 -8.54 -16.95
CA ASN A 3 45.72 -8.46 -15.96
C ASN A 3 46.18 -7.68 -14.68
N PRO A 4 45.54 -7.67 -13.46
CA PRO A 4 44.17 -8.05 -12.98
C PRO A 4 43.58 -7.12 -11.82
N ILE A 5 42.49 -7.57 -11.14
CA ILE A 5 42.00 -7.25 -9.74
C ILE A 5 41.26 -5.90 -9.54
N THR A 6 40.00 -5.82 -9.07
CA THR A 6 39.55 -6.00 -7.66
C THR A 6 38.02 -5.97 -7.54
N ALA A 7 37.53 -6.69 -6.52
CA ALA A 7 36.14 -6.92 -6.15
C ALA A 7 35.38 -5.72 -5.53
N ALA A 8 34.06 -5.95 -5.42
CA ALA A 8 33.10 -5.40 -4.45
C ALA A 8 32.55 -3.97 -4.67
N LEU A 9 31.24 -3.87 -4.91
CA LEU A 9 30.26 -3.57 -3.85
C LEU A 9 28.83 -3.75 -4.38
N SER A 10 28.00 -4.40 -3.57
CA SER A 10 26.55 -4.36 -3.69
C SER A 10 26.09 -2.91 -3.50
N SER A 11 25.24 -2.41 -4.39
CA SER A 11 24.48 -1.18 -4.18
C SER A 11 23.10 -1.38 -4.78
N THR A 12 22.18 -1.70 -3.89
CA THR A 12 20.73 -1.71 -4.05
C THR A 12 20.28 -0.39 -4.66
N THR A 13 19.97 -0.40 -5.94
CA THR A 13 19.07 0.59 -6.54
C THR A 13 17.96 -0.24 -7.15
N GLY A 14 16.81 -0.26 -6.46
CA GLY A 14 15.62 -0.98 -6.89
C GLY A 14 15.01 -0.30 -8.11
N ASP A 15 15.64 -0.49 -9.27
CA ASP A 15 14.97 -0.31 -10.54
C ASP A 15 14.36 -1.67 -10.89
N ILE A 16 13.06 -1.81 -10.60
CA ILE A 16 12.26 -2.91 -11.13
C ILE A 16 12.09 -2.62 -12.62
N THR A 17 13.16 -2.88 -13.39
CA THR A 17 13.02 -3.12 -14.82
C THR A 17 12.21 -4.40 -14.92
N ILE A 18 10.90 -4.27 -15.09
CA ILE A 18 10.05 -5.37 -15.52
C ILE A 18 10.61 -5.74 -16.89
N THR A 19 11.50 -6.73 -16.91
CA THR A 19 11.88 -7.42 -18.13
C THR A 19 10.61 -8.08 -18.63
N SER A 20 9.87 -7.37 -19.47
CA SER A 20 8.81 -7.91 -20.32
C SER A 20 9.50 -8.81 -21.35
N GLY A 21 9.98 -9.95 -20.86
CA GLY A 21 10.46 -11.05 -21.67
C GLY A 21 9.27 -11.58 -22.46
N LEU A 22 9.35 -11.41 -23.78
CA LEU A 22 8.65 -12.13 -24.83
C LEU A 22 8.21 -13.53 -24.36
N GLY A 23 6.95 -13.64 -23.96
CA GLY A 23 6.38 -14.85 -23.38
C GLY A 23 5.04 -14.52 -22.77
N ARG A 24 3.97 -14.67 -23.56
CA ARG A 24 2.55 -14.60 -23.19
C ARG A 24 2.32 -13.70 -22.00
N ALA A 25 2.04 -12.41 -22.23
CA ALA A 25 1.72 -11.44 -21.19
C ALA A 25 0.73 -12.05 -20.18
N ARG A 26 1.26 -12.66 -19.12
CA ARG A 26 0.48 -13.19 -18.01
C ARG A 26 0.14 -11.95 -17.22
N SER A 27 -0.88 -11.24 -17.69
CA SER A 27 -1.51 -10.18 -16.91
C SER A 27 -1.82 -10.80 -15.54
N GLY A 28 -1.12 -10.33 -14.51
CA GLY A 28 -1.46 -10.64 -13.13
C GLY A 28 -2.92 -10.23 -12.93
N GLY A 29 -3.74 -11.17 -12.45
CA GLY A 29 -5.16 -10.91 -12.25
C GLY A 29 -5.97 -10.73 -13.55
N ILE A 30 -6.89 -9.78 -13.51
CA ILE A 30 -7.86 -9.53 -14.60
C ILE A 30 -7.22 -8.67 -15.70
N PRO A 31 -7.17 -9.15 -16.96
CA PRO A 31 -6.60 -8.38 -18.05
C PRO A 31 -7.44 -7.13 -18.36
N ARG A 32 -6.81 -5.95 -18.34
CA ARG A 32 -7.46 -4.66 -18.60
C ARG A 32 -7.32 -4.20 -20.05
N ASN A 33 -6.16 -4.44 -20.66
CA ASN A 33 -5.85 -4.08 -22.03
C ASN A 33 -4.97 -5.17 -22.67
N CYS A 34 -5.01 -5.27 -24.00
CA CYS A 34 -4.07 -6.09 -24.74
C CYS A 34 -2.82 -5.26 -25.09
N SER A 35 -1.66 -5.91 -25.19
CA SER A 35 -0.41 -5.29 -25.66
C SER A 35 -0.51 -4.64 -27.05
N CYS A 36 -1.49 -5.04 -27.86
CA CYS A 36 -1.78 -4.42 -29.16
C CYS A 36 -2.60 -3.11 -29.08
N GLY A 37 -2.97 -2.66 -27.88
CA GLY A 37 -3.76 -1.44 -27.65
C GLY A 37 -5.27 -1.64 -27.67
N GLU A 38 -5.76 -2.78 -28.17
CA GLU A 38 -7.18 -3.07 -28.25
C GLU A 38 -7.77 -3.54 -26.89
N ARG A 39 -9.07 -3.31 -26.72
CA ARG A 39 -9.80 -3.68 -25.49
C ARG A 39 -9.93 -5.20 -25.32
N ILE A 40 -10.18 -5.59 -24.08
CA ILE A 40 -10.49 -6.98 -23.70
C ILE A 40 -12.00 -7.20 -23.71
N VAL A 41 -12.43 -8.36 -24.20
CA VAL A 41 -13.83 -8.81 -24.18
C VAL A 41 -13.94 -10.15 -23.48
N GLU A 42 -15.07 -10.36 -22.78
CA GLU A 42 -15.44 -11.64 -22.20
C GLU A 42 -16.25 -12.45 -23.21
N LEU A 43 -15.87 -13.70 -23.43
CA LEU A 43 -16.47 -14.63 -24.39
C LEU A 43 -16.79 -15.96 -23.71
N ILE A 44 -17.75 -16.69 -24.30
CA ILE A 44 -18.15 -18.01 -23.83
C ILE A 44 -17.59 -19.08 -24.78
N SER A 45 -16.85 -20.02 -24.23
CA SER A 45 -16.30 -21.16 -24.95
C SER A 45 -17.41 -22.07 -25.46
N LYS A 46 -17.34 -22.40 -26.76
CA LYS A 46 -18.20 -23.40 -27.42
C LYS A 46 -17.47 -24.73 -27.63
N SER A 47 -16.29 -24.88 -27.05
CA SER A 47 -15.46 -26.09 -27.23
C SER A 47 -16.06 -27.28 -26.47
N ARG A 48 -15.88 -28.49 -26.99
CA ARG A 48 -16.28 -29.73 -26.30
C ARG A 48 -15.57 -29.98 -24.96
N PRO A 49 -14.24 -29.75 -24.81
CA PRO A 49 -13.56 -30.02 -23.54
C PRO A 49 -13.90 -29.01 -22.44
N ASN A 50 -14.24 -27.77 -22.80
CA ASN A 50 -14.66 -26.75 -21.83
C ASN A 50 -15.89 -25.98 -22.35
N PRO A 51 -17.08 -26.61 -22.37
CA PRO A 51 -18.29 -25.97 -22.84
C PRO A 51 -18.72 -24.92 -21.83
N TYR A 52 -19.19 -23.77 -22.31
CA TYR A 52 -19.69 -22.65 -21.52
C TYR A 52 -18.65 -21.95 -20.61
N GLY A 53 -17.39 -22.39 -20.61
CA GLY A 53 -16.31 -21.71 -19.89
C GLY A 53 -16.14 -20.27 -20.38
N ARG A 54 -16.05 -19.31 -19.45
CA ARG A 54 -15.89 -17.89 -19.79
C ARG A 54 -14.41 -17.51 -19.81
N TYR A 55 -14.01 -16.75 -20.81
CA TYR A 55 -12.62 -16.30 -20.97
C TYR A 55 -12.53 -14.87 -21.47
N TYR A 56 -11.46 -14.19 -21.08
CA TYR A 56 -11.05 -12.90 -21.59
C TYR A 56 -10.20 -13.06 -22.86
N ARG A 57 -10.51 -12.25 -23.88
CA ARG A 57 -9.77 -12.20 -25.14
C ARG A 57 -9.59 -10.77 -25.62
N CYS A 58 -8.49 -10.49 -26.31
CA CYS A 58 -8.38 -9.29 -27.13
C CYS A 58 -9.51 -9.21 -28.17
N LEU A 59 -10.19 -8.07 -28.30
CA LEU A 59 -11.24 -7.89 -29.30
C LEU A 59 -10.74 -8.08 -30.73
N TYR A 60 -9.56 -7.54 -31.07
CA TYR A 60 -9.00 -7.67 -32.42
C TYR A 60 -8.81 -9.14 -32.78
N ALA A 61 -8.13 -9.90 -31.92
CA ALA A 61 -7.91 -11.34 -32.13
C ALA A 61 -9.23 -12.12 -32.18
N ALA A 62 -10.20 -11.77 -31.33
CA ALA A 62 -11.53 -12.40 -31.34
C ALA A 62 -12.29 -12.11 -32.65
N SER A 63 -12.24 -10.87 -33.14
CA SER A 63 -12.95 -10.44 -34.35
C SER A 63 -12.42 -11.12 -35.61
N LEU A 64 -11.10 -11.31 -35.68
CA LEU A 64 -10.42 -11.98 -36.79
C LEU A 64 -10.32 -13.51 -36.61
N ARG A 65 -10.81 -14.05 -35.48
CA ARG A 65 -10.72 -15.48 -35.12
C ARG A 65 -9.28 -16.01 -35.21
N LEU A 66 -8.33 -15.23 -34.71
CA LEU A 66 -6.93 -15.65 -34.65
C LEU A 66 -6.75 -16.78 -33.63
N GLU A 67 -5.97 -17.78 -34.03
CA GLU A 67 -5.60 -18.93 -33.22
C GLU A 67 -4.08 -18.92 -33.01
N ASN A 68 -3.64 -19.31 -31.80
CA ASN A 68 -2.22 -19.40 -31.43
C ASN A 68 -1.40 -18.11 -31.66
N ASP A 69 -2.01 -16.96 -31.42
CA ASP A 69 -1.33 -15.65 -31.46
C ASP A 69 -0.93 -15.15 -30.06
N ASP A 70 -0.17 -14.04 -30.05
CA ASP A 70 0.37 -13.42 -28.84
C ASP A 70 -0.60 -12.45 -28.13
N HIS A 71 -1.87 -12.39 -28.54
CA HIS A 71 -2.85 -11.55 -27.87
C HIS A 71 -3.33 -12.18 -26.56
N VAL A 72 -3.89 -11.34 -25.68
CA VAL A 72 -4.43 -11.76 -24.39
C VAL A 72 -5.48 -12.85 -24.57
N PHE A 73 -5.27 -13.98 -23.88
CA PHE A 73 -6.22 -15.05 -23.66
C PHE A 73 -6.08 -15.52 -22.21
N LYS A 74 -7.16 -15.48 -21.43
CA LYS A 74 -7.15 -15.96 -20.03
C LYS A 74 -8.53 -16.42 -19.61
N TRP A 75 -8.65 -17.52 -18.86
CA TRP A 75 -9.93 -17.94 -18.30
C TRP A 75 -10.38 -16.98 -17.20
N VAL A 76 -11.70 -16.74 -17.08
CA VAL A 76 -12.25 -15.82 -16.06
C VAL A 76 -11.93 -16.29 -14.66
N ASP A 77 -12.08 -17.59 -14.37
CA ASP A 77 -11.81 -18.14 -13.03
C ASP A 77 -10.32 -18.03 -12.67
N GLU A 78 -9.43 -18.25 -13.64
CA GLU A 78 -7.98 -18.07 -13.46
C GLU A 78 -7.64 -16.60 -13.20
N ALA A 79 -8.23 -15.68 -13.98
CA ALA A 79 -8.05 -14.24 -13.80
C ALA A 79 -8.51 -13.76 -12.42
N PHE A 80 -9.67 -14.21 -11.94
CA PHE A 80 -10.17 -13.87 -10.62
C PHE A 80 -9.32 -14.46 -9.50
N THR A 81 -8.88 -15.71 -9.66
CA THR A 81 -8.03 -16.35 -8.65
C THR A 81 -6.70 -15.61 -8.51
N ASP A 82 -6.09 -15.19 -9.62
CA ASP A 82 -4.86 -14.41 -9.59
C ASP A 82 -5.06 -13.02 -8.98
N GLU A 83 -6.19 -12.35 -9.28
CA GLU A 83 -6.52 -11.05 -8.70
C GLU A 83 -6.67 -11.16 -7.17
N ILE A 84 -7.40 -12.18 -6.70
CA ILE A 84 -7.59 -12.44 -5.27
C ILE A 84 -6.26 -12.72 -4.58
N ARG A 85 -5.37 -13.53 -5.19
CA ARG A 85 -4.03 -13.79 -4.64
C ARG A 85 -3.19 -12.52 -4.55
N GLN A 86 -3.24 -11.68 -5.57
CA GLN A 86 -2.53 -10.41 -5.59
C GLN A 86 -3.05 -9.48 -4.49
N LEU A 87 -4.37 -9.32 -4.38
CA LEU A 87 -5.00 -8.52 -3.34
C LEU A 87 -4.65 -9.04 -1.94
N HIS A 88 -4.70 -10.36 -1.73
CA HIS A 88 -4.32 -10.96 -0.46
C HIS A 88 -2.88 -10.62 -0.06
N ASN A 89 -1.94 -10.69 -1.02
CA ASN A 89 -0.55 -10.30 -0.78
C ASN A 89 -0.40 -8.81 -0.44
N GLN A 90 -1.12 -7.93 -1.15
CA GLN A 90 -1.11 -6.50 -0.86
C GLN A 90 -1.65 -6.18 0.53
N VAL A 91 -2.76 -6.83 0.93
CA VAL A 91 -3.32 -6.67 2.28
C VAL A 91 -2.33 -7.13 3.34
N ARG A 92 -1.69 -8.29 3.16
CA ARG A 92 -0.68 -8.79 4.11
C ARG A 92 0.49 -7.82 4.29
N ILE A 93 1.02 -7.26 3.20
CA ILE A 93 2.11 -6.27 3.25
C ILE A 93 1.65 -5.01 4.00
N LEU A 94 0.44 -4.51 3.69
CA LEU A 94 -0.10 -3.33 4.35
C LEU A 94 -0.32 -3.55 5.85
N GLU A 95 -0.80 -4.73 6.26
CA GLU A 95 -0.95 -5.09 7.67
C GLU A 95 0.41 -5.07 8.41
N GLU A 96 1.46 -5.60 7.79
CA GLU A 96 2.83 -5.57 8.32
C GLU A 96 3.35 -4.13 8.48
N GLU A 97 3.15 -3.28 7.48
CA GLU A 97 3.54 -1.85 7.53
C GLU A 97 2.78 -1.09 8.63
N VAL A 98 1.49 -1.35 8.81
CA VAL A 98 0.68 -0.74 9.88
C VAL A 98 1.19 -1.16 11.26
N ILE A 99 1.56 -2.42 11.44
CA ILE A 99 2.14 -2.91 12.70
C ILE A 99 3.47 -2.19 12.99
N LEU A 100 4.33 -2.06 11.98
CA LEU A 100 5.61 -1.38 12.10
C LEU A 100 5.43 0.10 12.46
N LEU A 101 4.59 0.83 11.74
CA LEU A 101 4.29 2.24 12.00
C LEU A 101 3.73 2.44 13.42
N LYS A 102 2.82 1.56 13.85
CA LYS A 102 2.25 1.61 15.21
C LYS A 102 3.32 1.40 16.29
N ALA A 103 4.30 0.52 16.04
CA ALA A 103 5.42 0.31 16.94
C ALA A 103 6.31 1.57 17.01
N THR A 104 6.64 2.17 15.86
CA THR A 104 7.44 3.40 15.79
C THR A 104 6.76 4.58 16.51
N ILE A 105 5.46 4.80 16.29
CA ILE A 105 4.68 5.84 16.98
C ILE A 105 4.67 5.59 18.50
N ARG A 106 4.57 4.32 18.93
CA ARG A 106 4.60 3.98 20.36
C ARG A 106 5.96 4.30 20.98
N SER A 107 7.07 4.06 20.27
CA SER A 107 8.41 4.43 20.74
C SER A 107 8.67 5.93 20.67
N GLU A 108 8.11 6.63 19.69
CA GLU A 108 8.22 8.07 19.47
C GLU A 108 7.11 8.86 20.17
N ARG A 109 6.61 8.34 21.30
CA ARG A 109 5.88 9.15 22.29
C ARG A 109 6.88 9.67 23.34
N PRO A 110 7.72 10.70 23.07
CA PRO A 110 8.41 11.40 24.13
C PRO A 110 7.38 12.26 24.86
N THR A 111 7.17 11.94 26.15
CA THR A 111 7.22 12.91 27.26
C THR A 111 6.63 14.34 27.10
N LEU A 112 5.66 14.60 26.23
CA LEU A 112 4.80 15.80 26.30
C LEU A 112 3.71 15.61 27.36
N MET A 113 4.13 15.21 28.56
CA MET A 113 3.41 15.65 29.76
C MET A 113 4.05 17.00 30.07
N PRO A 114 3.40 18.16 29.88
CA PRO A 114 3.83 19.33 30.59
C PRO A 114 3.77 18.93 32.08
N LYS A 115 4.93 18.85 32.73
CA LYS A 115 4.98 18.93 34.19
C LYS A 115 4.40 20.30 34.52
N ILE A 116 3.08 20.36 34.67
CA ILE A 116 2.43 21.43 35.41
C ILE A 116 2.98 21.24 36.81
N SER A 117 4.10 21.92 37.06
CA SER A 117 4.64 22.18 38.37
C SER A 117 3.50 22.81 39.16
N GLY A 118 2.80 21.99 39.95
CA GLY A 118 1.75 22.41 40.87
C GLY A 118 2.29 23.24 42.03
N GLY A 119 3.39 23.97 41.83
CA GLY A 119 4.12 24.70 42.86
C GLY A 119 3.59 26.10 43.17
N CYS A 120 2.61 26.63 42.44
CA CYS A 120 2.19 28.03 42.63
C CYS A 120 0.72 28.23 43.02
N VAL A 121 -0.12 27.19 43.01
CA VAL A 121 -1.54 27.31 43.36
C VAL A 121 -1.76 27.71 44.83
N PRO A 122 -1.10 27.10 45.84
CA PRO A 122 -1.34 27.49 47.24
C PRO A 122 -0.79 28.88 47.59
N ALA A 123 0.28 29.34 46.92
CA ALA A 123 0.87 30.65 47.15
C ALA A 123 -0.04 31.80 46.67
N ILE A 124 -0.64 31.66 45.48
CA ILE A 124 -1.52 32.69 44.91
C ILE A 124 -2.82 32.83 45.72
N VAL A 125 -3.38 31.71 46.18
CA VAL A 125 -4.59 31.72 47.04
C VAL A 125 -4.27 32.33 48.40
N GLY A 126 -3.14 31.97 49.01
CA GLY A 126 -2.69 32.56 50.28
C GLY A 126 -2.49 34.08 50.20
N ILE A 127 -1.80 34.56 49.17
CA ILE A 127 -1.58 36.01 48.97
C ILE A 127 -2.91 36.74 48.75
N SER A 128 -3.82 36.18 47.94
CA SER A 128 -5.13 36.79 47.68
C SER A 128 -5.97 36.91 48.97
N VAL A 129 -5.99 35.87 49.81
CA VAL A 129 -6.72 35.90 51.08
C VAL A 129 -6.13 36.93 52.05
N VAL A 130 -4.80 37.00 52.16
CA VAL A 130 -4.13 37.99 53.03
C VAL A 130 -4.43 39.41 52.56
N VAL A 131 -4.37 39.67 51.25
CA VAL A 131 -4.68 41.01 50.70
C VAL A 131 -6.13 41.39 50.98
N VAL A 132 -7.09 40.47 50.80
CA VAL A 132 -8.51 40.74 51.08
C VAL A 132 -8.77 40.97 52.56
N VAL A 133 -8.15 40.20 53.44
CA VAL A 133 -8.29 40.36 54.90
C VAL A 133 -7.69 41.67 55.37
N VAL A 134 -6.47 42.01 54.92
CA VAL A 134 -5.80 43.27 55.28
C VAL A 134 -6.57 44.48 54.73
N ALA A 135 -7.01 44.44 53.47
CA ALA A 135 -7.82 45.51 52.88
C ALA A 135 -9.16 45.66 53.61
N GLY A 136 -9.82 44.55 53.96
CA GLY A 136 -11.04 44.57 54.77
C GLY A 136 -10.81 45.26 56.12
N ILE A 137 -9.81 44.83 56.89
CA ILE A 137 -9.48 45.42 58.19
C ILE A 137 -9.16 46.92 58.08
N MET A 138 -8.46 47.35 57.03
CA MET A 138 -8.14 48.76 56.77
C MET A 138 -9.38 49.61 56.38
N MET A 139 -10.41 49.00 55.78
CA MET A 139 -11.64 49.69 55.36
C MET A 139 -12.69 49.82 56.48
N TYR A 140 -12.54 49.07 57.59
CA TYR A 140 -13.46 49.09 58.74
C TYR A 140 -12.91 49.88 59.95
N LYS A 141 -11.92 50.76 59.73
CA LYS A 141 -11.29 51.57 60.78
C LYS A 141 -11.40 53.06 60.48
#